data_AF-G8TMN3-F1
#
_entry.id   AF-G8TMN3-F1
#
_cell.length_a   1.000
_cell.length_b   1.000
_cell.length_c   1.000
_cell.angle_alpha   90.00
_cell.angle_beta   90.00
_cell.angle_gamma   90.00
#
_symmetry.space_group_name_H-M   'P 1'
#
loop_
_entity.id
_entity.type
_entity.pdbx_description
1 polymer ?
#
loop_
_entity_poly.entity_id
_entity_poly.type
_entity_poly.pdbx_seq_one_letter_code
_entity_poly.pdbx_strand_id
1 'polypeptide(L)'
;MDIRKLIPQHKDDQKVIESLKQLSFEEIKPIIPDLLEWLQDINWPIAGPVADILEPFSDSIVPDIIKILRTNDGLWKLWILTTLARTTNIYLQYFSR
;
A
#
# COMPACT_ATOMS: atom_id res chain seq x y z
N MET A 1 -6.11 -2.01 -20.01
CA MET A 1 -5.38 -3.16 -19.44
C MET A 1 -6.18 -3.68 -18.25
N ASP A 2 -6.22 -4.98 -17.99
CA ASP A 2 -6.81 -5.49 -16.74
C ASP A 2 -5.81 -5.26 -15.60
N ILE A 3 -6.05 -4.23 -14.80
CA ILE A 3 -5.16 -3.81 -13.70
C ILE A 3 -4.93 -4.91 -12.67
N ARG A 4 -5.88 -5.83 -12.50
CA ARG A 4 -5.77 -6.95 -11.55
C ARG A 4 -4.63 -7.92 -11.89
N LYS A 5 -4.20 -7.95 -13.14
CA LYS A 5 -3.04 -8.75 -13.57
C LYS A 5 -1.71 -8.22 -13.02
N LEU A 6 -1.70 -7.01 -12.47
CA LEU A 6 -0.52 -6.44 -11.81
C LEU A 6 -0.50 -6.64 -10.29
N ILE A 7 -1.50 -7.31 -9.71
CA ILE A 7 -1.43 -7.71 -8.31
C ILE A 7 -0.37 -8.83 -8.23
N PRO A 8 0.66 -8.71 -7.37
CA PRO A 8 1.63 -9.77 -7.19
C PRO A 8 0.94 -11.09 -6.81
N GLN A 9 1.41 -12.21 -7.31
CA GLN A 9 0.80 -13.52 -7.04
C GLN A 9 1.53 -14.31 -5.94
N HIS A 10 2.79 -13.98 -5.70
CA HIS A 10 3.62 -14.58 -4.65
C HIS A 10 4.71 -13.59 -4.21
N LYS A 11 5.30 -13.85 -3.05
CA LYS A 11 6.30 -12.97 -2.39
C LYS A 11 7.57 -12.65 -3.21
N ASP A 12 7.79 -13.36 -4.30
CA ASP A 12 8.95 -13.23 -5.20
C ASP A 12 8.57 -12.68 -6.59
N ASP A 13 7.32 -12.23 -6.78
CA ASP A 13 6.78 -11.81 -8.08
C ASP A 13 7.25 -10.40 -8.49
N GLN A 14 8.54 -10.27 -8.77
CA GLN A 14 9.16 -8.99 -9.15
C GLN A 14 8.76 -8.50 -10.55
N LYS A 15 8.05 -9.32 -11.34
CA LYS A 15 7.74 -9.00 -12.75
C LYS A 15 6.73 -7.86 -12.88
N VAL A 16 5.79 -7.77 -11.94
CA VAL A 16 4.72 -6.76 -11.97
C VAL A 16 5.20 -5.38 -11.51
N ILE A 17 6.30 -5.32 -10.76
CA ILE A 17 6.83 -4.09 -10.14
C ILE A 17 7.17 -3.02 -11.17
N GLU A 18 7.87 -3.39 -12.26
CA GLU A 18 8.24 -2.42 -13.29
C GLU A 18 7.02 -1.83 -14.00
N SER A 19 5.93 -2.59 -14.11
CA SER A 19 4.67 -2.08 -14.66
C SER A 19 3.95 -1.18 -13.68
N LEU A 20 3.92 -1.56 -12.39
CA LEU A 20 3.27 -0.76 -11.33
C LEU A 20 3.93 0.61 -11.14
N LYS A 21 5.26 0.70 -11.24
CA LYS A 21 6.02 1.97 -11.12
C LYS A 21 5.63 3.04 -12.15
N GLN A 22 5.03 2.64 -13.27
CA GLN A 22 4.64 3.55 -14.35
C GLN A 22 3.21 4.08 -14.22
N LEU A 23 2.45 3.58 -13.23
CA LEU A 23 1.04 3.92 -13.08
C LEU A 23 0.84 5.24 -12.33
N SER A 24 -0.15 6.00 -12.76
CA SER A 24 -0.71 7.10 -11.99
C SER A 24 -1.55 6.59 -10.82
N PHE A 25 -1.87 7.50 -9.88
CA PHE A 25 -2.76 7.18 -8.76
C PHE A 25 -4.13 6.65 -9.24
N GLU A 26 -4.75 7.27 -10.24
CA GLU A 26 -6.07 6.86 -10.73
C GLU A 26 -6.04 5.45 -11.35
N GLU A 27 -4.91 5.06 -11.94
CA GLU A 27 -4.74 3.71 -12.51
C GLU A 27 -4.52 2.64 -11.44
N ILE A 28 -3.75 2.95 -10.39
CA ILE A 28 -3.43 1.98 -9.32
C ILE A 28 -4.54 1.87 -8.27
N LYS A 29 -5.31 2.94 -8.05
CA LYS A 29 -6.39 3.05 -7.05
C LYS A 29 -7.30 1.83 -6.93
N PRO A 30 -7.75 1.17 -8.02
CA PRO A 30 -8.64 0.02 -7.92
C PRO A 30 -8.04 -1.20 -7.23
N ILE A 31 -6.71 -1.30 -7.14
CA ILE A 31 -6.00 -2.46 -6.57
C ILE A 31 -5.20 -2.12 -5.30
N ILE A 32 -5.32 -0.89 -4.79
CA ILE A 32 -4.59 -0.47 -3.58
C ILE A 32 -4.84 -1.39 -2.38
N PRO A 33 -6.09 -1.83 -2.09
CA PRO A 33 -6.32 -2.78 -1.00
C PRO A 33 -5.51 -4.07 -1.14
N ASP A 34 -5.47 -4.64 -2.35
CA ASP A 34 -4.72 -5.87 -2.64
C ASP A 34 -3.19 -5.65 -2.52
N LEU A 35 -2.70 -4.48 -2.94
CA LEU A 35 -1.29 -4.13 -2.79
C LEU A 35 -0.90 -3.96 -1.32
N LEU A 36 -1.76 -3.39 -0.49
CA LEU A 36 -1.49 -3.21 0.94
C LEU A 36 -1.36 -4.55 1.69
N GLU A 37 -1.99 -5.63 1.22
CA GLU A 37 -1.83 -6.98 1.79
C GLU A 37 -0.39 -7.49 1.69
N TRP A 38 0.36 -7.07 0.67
CA TRP A 38 1.79 -7.41 0.52
C TRP A 38 2.69 -6.73 1.55
N LEU A 39 2.13 -5.85 2.39
CA LEU A 39 2.80 -5.23 3.53
C LEU A 39 2.47 -5.90 4.87
N GLN A 40 1.78 -7.05 4.87
CA GLN A 40 1.56 -7.86 6.08
C GLN A 40 2.84 -8.44 6.65
N ASP A 41 3.86 -8.67 5.82
CA ASP A 41 5.17 -9.16 6.23
C ASP A 41 6.28 -8.48 5.41
N ILE A 42 7.01 -7.57 6.04
CA ILE A 42 8.10 -6.84 5.39
C ILE A 42 9.30 -7.73 5.02
N ASN A 43 9.35 -8.97 5.52
CA ASN A 43 10.37 -9.94 5.11
C ASN A 43 10.10 -10.53 3.72
N TRP A 44 8.91 -10.32 3.14
CA TRP A 44 8.65 -10.71 1.77
C TRP A 44 9.47 -9.84 0.81
N PRO A 45 10.22 -10.44 -0.14
CA PRO A 45 11.05 -9.68 -1.08
C PRO A 45 10.28 -8.63 -1.90
N ILE A 46 8.98 -8.83 -2.08
CA ILE A 46 8.09 -7.90 -2.79
C ILE A 46 7.58 -6.73 -1.93
N ALA A 47 7.63 -6.83 -0.60
CA ALA A 47 7.01 -5.85 0.30
C ALA A 47 7.65 -4.45 0.19
N GLY A 48 8.99 -4.39 0.16
CA GLY A 48 9.73 -3.14 -0.03
C GLY A 48 9.35 -2.44 -1.34
N PRO A 49 9.48 -3.11 -2.50
CA PRO A 49 9.03 -2.55 -3.79
C PRO A 49 7.58 -2.08 -3.81
N VAL A 50 6.66 -2.80 -3.16
CA VAL A 50 5.25 -2.37 -3.05
C VAL A 50 5.10 -1.12 -2.19
N ALA A 51 5.82 -1.04 -1.07
CA ALA A 51 5.81 0.15 -0.22
C ALA A 51 6.32 1.37 -0.99
N ASP A 52 7.40 1.24 -1.76
CA ASP A 52 7.96 2.32 -2.59
C ASP A 52 6.96 2.81 -3.65
N ILE A 53 6.17 1.90 -4.23
CA ILE A 53 5.11 2.26 -5.19
C ILE A 53 3.98 3.05 -4.52
N LEU A 54 3.63 2.71 -3.28
CA LEU A 54 2.50 3.31 -2.57
C LEU A 54 2.88 4.60 -1.81
N GLU A 55 4.15 4.78 -1.45
CA GLU A 55 4.63 5.93 -0.66
C GLU A 55 4.22 7.29 -1.25
N PRO A 56 4.36 7.56 -2.56
CA PRO A 56 3.95 8.84 -3.15
C PRO A 56 2.44 9.12 -3.04
N PHE A 57 1.64 8.09 -2.82
CA PHE A 57 0.18 8.16 -2.72
C PHE A 57 -0.33 8.02 -1.27
N SER A 58 0.57 7.96 -0.29
CA SER A 58 0.28 7.68 1.11
C SER A 58 -0.84 8.58 1.69
N ASP A 59 -0.81 9.88 1.40
CA ASP A 59 -1.85 10.84 1.80
C ASP A 59 -3.22 10.55 1.16
N SER A 60 -3.22 10.03 -0.07
CA SER A 60 -4.45 9.71 -0.82
C SER A 60 -5.08 8.38 -0.41
N ILE A 61 -4.32 7.51 0.26
CA ILE A 61 -4.77 6.18 0.71
C ILE A 61 -4.98 6.08 2.22
N VAL A 62 -4.97 7.21 2.94
CA VAL A 62 -5.26 7.26 4.39
C VAL A 62 -6.53 6.48 4.78
N PRO A 63 -7.66 6.53 4.03
CA PRO A 63 -8.83 5.73 4.35
C PRO A 63 -8.55 4.21 4.40
N ASP A 64 -7.71 3.69 3.51
CA ASP A 64 -7.36 2.27 3.47
C ASP A 64 -6.34 1.91 4.55
N ILE A 65 -5.37 2.79 4.83
CA ILE A 65 -4.47 2.68 5.99
C ILE A 65 -5.28 2.57 7.28
N ILE A 66 -6.28 3.44 7.49
CA ILE A 66 -7.13 3.42 8.69
C ILE A 66 -7.90 2.10 8.80
N LYS A 67 -8.37 1.50 7.69
CA LYS A 67 -9.01 0.18 7.73
C LYS A 67 -8.04 -0.88 8.27
N ILE A 68 -6.79 -0.89 7.81
CA ILE A 68 -5.76 -1.82 8.29
C ILE A 68 -5.46 -1.61 9.78
N LEU A 69 -5.33 -0.34 10.21
CA LEU A 69 -5.11 0.00 11.63
C LEU A 69 -6.24 -0.46 12.56
N ARG A 70 -7.44 -0.72 12.02
CA ARG A 70 -8.59 -1.25 12.75
C ARG A 70 -8.71 -2.78 12.74
N THR A 71 -7.87 -3.49 11.99
CA THR A 71 -7.87 -4.98 11.99
C THR A 71 -7.34 -5.54 13.33
N ASN A 72 -7.26 -6.86 13.46
CA ASN A 72 -6.60 -7.50 14.61
C ASN A 72 -5.17 -7.97 14.31
N ASP A 73 -4.64 -7.68 13.11
CA ASP A 73 -3.29 -8.07 12.72
C ASP A 73 -2.26 -7.05 13.24
N GLY A 74 -1.65 -7.38 14.38
CA GLY A 74 -0.67 -6.50 15.02
C GLY A 74 0.60 -6.28 14.19
N LEU A 75 1.04 -7.27 13.42
CA LEU A 75 2.24 -7.16 12.59
C LEU A 75 1.96 -6.29 11.38
N TRP A 76 0.83 -6.49 10.69
CA TRP A 76 0.46 -5.64 9.56
C TRP A 76 0.33 -4.17 9.97
N LYS A 77 -0.27 -3.90 11.14
CA LYS A 77 -0.30 -2.55 11.71
C LYS A 77 1.09 -1.96 11.93
N LEU A 78 1.98 -2.73 12.57
CA LEU A 78 3.35 -2.29 12.83
C LEU A 78 4.04 -1.95 11.50
N TRP A 79 3.92 -2.81 10.50
CA TRP A 79 4.55 -2.59 9.21
C TRP A 79 3.99 -1.36 8.51
N ILE A 80 2.67 -1.20 8.41
CA ILE A 80 2.05 0.00 7.86
C ILE A 80 2.52 1.28 8.57
N LEU A 81 2.62 1.25 9.90
CA LEU A 81 3.10 2.41 10.66
C LEU A 81 4.57 2.74 10.37
N THR A 82 5.41 1.72 10.17
CA THR A 82 6.84 1.91 9.96
C THR A 82 7.23 2.16 8.49
N THR A 83 6.39 1.77 7.53
CA THR A 83 6.62 1.94 6.09
C THR A 83 5.90 3.16 5.52
N LEU A 84 4.56 3.18 5.59
CA LEU A 84 3.74 4.19 4.93
C LEU A 84 3.36 5.35 5.85
N ALA A 85 2.98 5.09 7.10
CA ALA A 85 2.50 6.15 7.99
C ALA A 85 3.62 7.08 8.50
N ARG A 86 4.90 6.71 8.32
CA ARG A 86 6.03 7.57 8.64
C ARG A 86 6.02 8.85 7.81
N THR A 87 5.55 8.78 6.57
CA THR A 87 5.63 9.85 5.57
C THR A 87 4.29 10.52 5.30
N THR A 88 3.19 9.98 5.82
CA THR A 88 1.85 10.58 5.68
C THR A 88 1.72 11.91 6.43
N ASN A 89 1.17 12.92 5.76
CA ASN A 89 0.78 14.19 6.36
C ASN A 89 -0.73 14.21 6.63
N ILE A 90 -1.10 14.35 7.90
CA ILE A 90 -2.51 14.44 8.28
C ILE A 90 -2.97 15.88 8.06
N TYR A 91 -3.50 16.19 6.88
CA TYR A 91 -4.31 17.40 6.74
C TYR A 91 -5.53 17.27 7.68
N LEU A 92 -5.64 18.19 8.64
CA LEU A 92 -6.63 18.21 9.74
C LEU A 92 -8.11 18.20 9.30
N GLN A 93 -8.40 18.18 8.00
CA GLN A 93 -9.74 18.14 7.43
C GLN A 93 -10.55 16.88 7.79
N TYR A 94 -9.91 15.82 8.29
CA TYR A 94 -10.59 14.57 8.67
C TYR A 94 -10.97 14.48 10.16
N PHE A 95 -10.48 15.38 11.02
CA PHE A 95 -10.79 15.42 12.45
C PHE A 95 -11.86 16.46 12.83
N SER A 96 -12.47 17.11 11.84
CA SER A 96 -13.59 18.04 12.04
C SER A 96 -14.93 17.29 11.94
N ARG A 97 -15.23 16.41 12.89
CA ARG A 97 -16.59 15.93 13.16
C ARG A 97 -16.81 15.69 14.65
#